data_AF-A0A842Y3N7-F1
#
_entry.id   AF-A0A842Y3N7-F1
#
_cell.length_a   1.000
_cell.length_b   1.000
_cell.length_c   1.000
_cell.angle_alpha   90.00
_cell.angle_beta   90.00
_cell.angle_gamma   90.00
#
_symmetry.space_group_name_H-M   'P 1'
#
loop_
_entity.id
_entity.type
_entity.pdbx_description
1 polymer ?
#
loop_
_entity_poly.entity_id
_entity_poly.type
_entity_poly.pdbx_seq_one_letter_code
_entity_poly.pdbx_strand_id
1 'polypeptide(L)'
;MNKRKLVYIFALIILIVSSIIIDQKFDQQNKIIEDLTNLSSEQQLDISNLEYILNTTEENLRKEKIQKDLFEQELLKLKEISKSNYAVVGINSKGNGVTIPLEVIIKNGNGNLFLDVTNVRFDERLQSSVQLSIKAASEITNTDIDEKDILISIEAPAGSRNTEIAGKSGGAAITIAVIAAMEEYNITHDVLITGTIEERHIIGEVGSVKEKAIAARDEGAIVFIVPVDQKVRVPGLEVVEVLTVEDAWKYIIQTSSS
;
A
#
# COMPACT_ATOMS: atom_id res chain seq x y z
N MET A 1 11.54 -88.12 -73.39
CA MET A 1 10.89 -87.62 -72.15
C MET A 1 9.39 -87.46 -72.40
N ASN A 2 8.52 -87.95 -71.51
CA ASN A 2 7.06 -87.98 -71.73
C ASN A 2 6.46 -86.56 -71.54
N LYS A 3 5.62 -86.07 -72.47
CA LYS A 3 5.07 -84.69 -72.45
C LYS A 3 4.41 -84.34 -71.11
N ARG A 4 3.72 -85.30 -70.48
CA ARG A 4 3.12 -85.12 -69.14
C ARG A 4 4.16 -84.83 -68.05
N LYS A 5 5.32 -85.50 -68.05
CA LYS A 5 6.40 -85.24 -67.07
C LYS A 5 6.98 -83.82 -67.21
N LEU A 6 7.06 -83.30 -68.44
CA LEU A 6 7.55 -81.94 -68.69
C LEU A 6 6.61 -80.87 -68.08
N VAL A 7 5.30 -81.07 -68.19
CA VAL A 7 4.28 -80.17 -67.61
C VAL A 7 4.36 -80.15 -66.08
N TYR A 8 4.52 -81.32 -65.44
CA TYR A 8 4.68 -81.39 -63.98
C TYR A 8 5.96 -80.68 -63.50
N ILE A 9 7.07 -80.80 -64.24
CA ILE A 9 8.33 -80.10 -63.91
C ILE A 9 8.14 -78.58 -64.02
N PHE A 10 7.47 -78.10 -65.06
CA PHE A 10 7.22 -76.66 -65.25
C PHE A 10 6.29 -76.07 -64.18
N ALA A 11 5.25 -76.81 -63.79
CA ALA A 11 4.36 -76.42 -62.70
C ALA A 11 5.07 -76.37 -61.35
N LEU A 12 5.99 -77.31 -61.09
CA LEU A 12 6.82 -77.31 -59.88
C LEU A 12 7.74 -76.10 -59.82
N ILE A 13 8.36 -75.72 -60.95
CA ILE A 13 9.23 -74.54 -61.05
C ILE A 13 8.42 -73.26 -60.79
N ILE A 14 7.22 -73.13 -61.35
CA ILE A 14 6.35 -71.97 -61.11
C ILE A 14 5.97 -71.86 -59.62
N LEU A 15 5.64 -72.99 -58.98
CA LEU A 15 5.34 -73.02 -57.54
C LEU A 15 6.55 -72.55 -56.71
N ILE A 16 7.76 -73.05 -57.01
CA ILE A 16 8.99 -72.66 -56.32
C ILE A 16 9.27 -71.16 -56.51
N VAL A 17 9.17 -70.64 -57.75
CA VAL A 17 9.39 -69.22 -58.05
C VAL A 17 8.34 -68.34 -57.36
N SER A 18 7.07 -68.76 -57.34
CA SER A 18 6.01 -68.04 -56.64
C SER A 18 6.24 -68.00 -55.14
N SER A 19 6.72 -69.10 -54.56
CA SER A 19 7.10 -69.17 -53.14
C SER A 19 8.22 -68.18 -52.83
N ILE A 20 9.27 -68.12 -53.66
CA ILE A 20 10.39 -67.20 -53.47
C ILE A 20 9.93 -65.73 -53.51
N ILE A 21 9.03 -65.37 -54.44
CA ILE A 21 8.49 -64.00 -54.52
C ILE A 21 7.64 -63.66 -53.29
N ILE A 22 6.85 -64.63 -52.81
CA ILE A 22 6.05 -64.48 -51.58
C ILE A 22 6.96 -64.29 -50.37
N ASP A 23 8.01 -65.10 -50.23
CA ASP A 23 8.97 -65.02 -49.14
C ASP A 23 9.70 -63.66 -49.14
N GLN A 24 10.16 -63.18 -50.30
CA GLN A 24 10.77 -61.85 -50.42
C GLN A 24 9.83 -60.71 -50.00
N LYS A 25 8.55 -60.82 -50.38
CA LYS A 25 7.53 -59.82 -50.03
C LYS A 25 7.17 -59.87 -48.54
N PHE A 26 7.16 -61.07 -47.97
CA PHE A 26 6.96 -61.30 -46.54
C PHE A 26 8.12 -60.73 -45.71
N ASP A 27 9.37 -60.95 -46.13
CA ASP A 27 10.56 -60.38 -45.49
C ASP A 27 10.56 -58.84 -45.53
N GLN A 28 10.16 -58.25 -46.67
CA GLN A 28 10.00 -56.80 -46.76
C GLN A 28 8.92 -56.27 -45.81
N GLN A 29 7.77 -56.95 -45.72
CA GLN A 29 6.70 -56.56 -44.81
C GLN A 29 7.12 -56.69 -43.35
N ASN A 30 7.83 -57.77 -42.98
CA ASN A 30 8.34 -57.95 -41.63
C ASN A 30 9.32 -56.86 -41.22
N LYS A 31 10.21 -56.44 -42.14
CA LYS A 31 11.12 -55.34 -41.88
C LYS A 31 10.37 -54.01 -41.64
N ILE A 32 9.36 -53.72 -42.45
CA ILE A 32 8.50 -52.53 -42.26
C ILE A 32 7.79 -52.59 -40.90
N ILE A 33 7.27 -53.77 -40.52
CA ILE A 33 6.61 -53.97 -39.23
C ILE A 33 7.61 -53.73 -38.08
N GLU A 34 8.82 -54.26 -38.18
CA GLU A 34 9.89 -54.07 -37.19
C GLU A 34 10.24 -52.58 -37.03
N ASP A 35 10.48 -51.88 -38.14
CA ASP A 35 10.75 -50.44 -38.17
C ASP A 35 9.61 -49.64 -37.52
N LEU A 36 8.35 -49.98 -37.85
CA LEU A 36 7.16 -49.35 -37.26
C LEU A 36 7.02 -49.63 -35.75
N THR A 37 7.34 -50.85 -35.30
CA THR A 37 7.31 -51.18 -33.87
C THR A 37 8.38 -50.45 -33.08
N ASN A 38 9.58 -50.30 -33.64
CA ASN A 38 10.66 -49.53 -33.02
C ASN A 38 10.29 -48.06 -32.94
N LEU A 39 9.78 -47.48 -34.02
CA LEU A 39 9.29 -46.09 -34.06
C LEU A 39 8.16 -45.85 -33.04
N SER A 40 7.20 -46.78 -32.94
CA SER A 40 6.12 -46.69 -31.96
C SER A 40 6.66 -46.72 -30.52
N SER A 41 7.70 -47.50 -30.26
CA SER A 41 8.32 -47.60 -28.93
C SER A 41 9.06 -46.32 -28.56
N GLU A 42 9.77 -45.71 -29.52
CA GLU A 42 10.45 -44.43 -29.37
C GLU A 42 9.46 -43.30 -29.10
N GLN A 43 8.35 -43.23 -29.85
CA GLN A 43 7.28 -42.26 -29.61
C GLN A 43 6.64 -42.41 -28.22
N GLN A 44 6.49 -43.64 -27.73
CA GLN A 44 5.92 -43.90 -26.40
C GLN A 44 6.85 -43.42 -25.27
N LEU A 45 8.16 -43.54 -25.47
CA LEU A 45 9.19 -42.96 -24.61
C LEU A 45 9.13 -41.43 -24.62
N ASP A 46 9.00 -40.82 -25.79
CA ASP A 46 8.90 -39.37 -25.91
C ASP A 46 7.65 -38.81 -25.23
N ILE A 47 6.50 -39.48 -25.40
CA ILE A 47 5.25 -39.11 -24.69
C ILE A 47 5.46 -39.17 -23.18
N SER A 48 6.06 -40.25 -22.67
CA SER A 48 6.33 -40.38 -21.24
C SER A 48 7.27 -39.28 -20.72
N ASN A 49 8.29 -38.91 -21.49
CA ASN A 49 9.20 -37.81 -21.14
C ASN A 49 8.48 -36.46 -21.15
N LEU A 50 7.62 -36.21 -22.14
CA LEU A 50 6.82 -34.99 -22.25
C LEU A 50 5.81 -34.88 -21.11
N GLU A 51 5.15 -35.97 -20.73
CA GLU A 51 4.25 -36.01 -19.56
C GLU A 51 5.00 -35.68 -18.27
N TYR A 52 6.20 -36.23 -18.10
CA TYR A 52 7.06 -35.91 -16.96
C TYR A 52 7.45 -34.42 -16.93
N ILE A 53 7.86 -33.86 -18.08
CA ILE A 53 8.20 -32.44 -18.22
C ILE A 53 6.98 -31.55 -17.96
N LEU A 54 5.80 -31.91 -18.49
CA LEU A 54 4.56 -31.18 -18.29
C LEU A 54 4.20 -31.11 -16.81
N ASN A 55 4.16 -32.27 -16.12
CA ASN A 55 3.83 -32.32 -14.70
C ASN A 55 4.83 -31.52 -13.85
N THR A 56 6.12 -31.60 -14.17
CA THR A 56 7.17 -30.83 -13.48
C THR A 56 7.01 -29.33 -13.73
N THR A 57 6.62 -28.94 -14.94
CA THR A 57 6.40 -27.53 -15.32
C THR A 57 5.15 -26.96 -14.64
N GLU A 58 4.07 -27.75 -14.53
CA GLU A 58 2.86 -27.37 -13.79
C GLU A 58 3.12 -27.19 -12.29
N GLU A 59 3.90 -28.10 -11.69
CA GLU A 59 4.40 -27.99 -10.32
C GLU A 59 5.18 -26.68 -10.09
N ASN A 60 6.11 -26.36 -10.99
CA ASN A 60 6.91 -25.14 -10.90
C ASN A 60 6.05 -23.89 -11.08
N LEU A 61 5.14 -23.89 -12.05
CA LEU A 61 4.20 -22.80 -12.28
C LEU A 61 3.32 -22.56 -11.05
N ARG A 62 2.90 -23.63 -10.35
CA ARG A 62 2.13 -23.53 -9.10
C ARG A 62 2.94 -22.85 -8.01
N LYS A 63 4.23 -23.21 -7.85
CA LYS A 63 5.14 -22.60 -6.88
C LYS A 63 5.36 -21.12 -7.16
N GLU A 64 5.62 -20.77 -8.44
CA GLU A 64 5.79 -19.37 -8.84
C GLU A 64 4.54 -18.53 -8.61
N LYS A 65 3.34 -19.06 -8.91
CA LYS A 65 2.07 -18.36 -8.63
C LYS A 65 1.90 -18.05 -7.15
N ILE A 66 2.13 -19.03 -6.28
CA ILE A 66 2.05 -18.83 -4.83
C ILE A 66 3.07 -17.79 -4.36
N GLN A 67 4.30 -17.85 -4.87
CA GLN A 67 5.34 -16.88 -4.53
C GLN A 67 4.98 -15.47 -4.98
N LYS A 68 4.41 -15.33 -6.18
CA LYS A 68 3.89 -14.07 -6.70
C LYS A 68 2.77 -13.53 -5.81
N ASP A 69 1.79 -14.35 -5.47
CA ASP A 69 0.66 -13.92 -4.63
C ASP A 69 1.13 -13.46 -3.25
N LEU A 70 2.12 -14.16 -2.66
CA LEU A 70 2.74 -13.75 -1.40
C LEU A 70 3.47 -12.41 -1.55
N PHE A 71 4.26 -12.24 -2.61
CA PHE A 71 4.99 -11.00 -2.86
C PHE A 71 4.04 -9.81 -3.09
N GLU A 72 2.94 -10.00 -3.82
CA GLU A 72 1.92 -8.96 -4.01
C GLU A 72 1.27 -8.56 -2.67
N GLN A 73 1.02 -9.53 -1.78
CA GLN A 73 0.53 -9.22 -0.43
C GLN A 73 1.54 -8.44 0.40
N GLU A 74 2.82 -8.79 0.35
CA GLU A 74 3.88 -8.01 1.01
C GLU A 74 3.99 -6.60 0.42
N LEU A 75 3.88 -6.48 -0.90
CA LEU A 75 3.91 -5.19 -1.60
C LEU A 75 2.73 -4.31 -1.20
N LEU A 76 1.53 -4.89 -1.04
CA LEU A 76 0.34 -4.18 -0.55
C LEU A 76 0.55 -3.65 0.87
N LYS A 77 1.10 -4.47 1.78
CA LYS A 77 1.43 -4.05 3.16
C LYS A 77 2.49 -2.94 3.23
N LEU A 78 3.45 -2.96 2.30
CA LEU A 78 4.46 -1.90 2.17
C LEU A 78 3.91 -0.62 1.55
N LYS A 79 2.88 -0.73 0.71
CA LYS A 79 2.18 0.40 0.08
C LYS A 79 1.08 0.99 0.96
N GLU A 80 0.69 0.31 2.04
CA GLU A 80 -0.25 0.80 3.06
C GLU A 80 0.43 1.91 3.90
N ILE A 81 0.73 2.99 3.21
CA ILE A 81 1.24 4.24 3.75
C ILE A 81 0.04 5.18 3.72
N SER A 82 -0.58 5.39 4.88
CA SER A 82 -1.55 6.45 4.98
C SER A 82 -0.85 7.78 5.25
N LYS A 83 -1.36 8.82 4.63
CA LYS A 83 -0.79 10.16 4.69
C LYS A 83 -1.90 11.18 4.89
N SER A 84 -1.65 12.13 5.78
CA SER A 84 -2.45 13.35 5.88
C SER A 84 -1.54 14.58 5.81
N ASN A 85 -2.08 15.66 5.26
CA ASN A 85 -1.45 16.98 5.28
C ASN A 85 -2.41 17.95 5.94
N TYR A 86 -1.87 18.80 6.80
CA TYR A 86 -2.62 19.84 7.48
C TYR A 86 -1.67 21.00 7.83
N ALA A 87 -2.07 21.87 8.75
CA ALA A 87 -1.22 22.95 9.24
C ALA A 87 -1.37 23.16 10.74
N VAL A 88 -0.26 23.55 11.37
CA VAL A 88 -0.22 24.05 12.75
C VAL A 88 -0.15 25.57 12.70
N VAL A 89 -0.94 26.24 13.55
CA VAL A 89 -0.91 27.71 13.66
C VAL A 89 -0.14 28.13 14.91
N GLY A 90 0.96 28.83 14.70
CA GLY A 90 1.86 29.33 15.73
C GLY A 90 2.01 30.85 15.71
N ILE A 91 3.04 31.34 16.40
CA ILE A 91 3.45 32.75 16.42
C ILE A 91 4.95 32.82 16.13
N ASN A 92 5.40 33.87 15.45
CA ASN A 92 6.83 34.10 15.26
C ASN A 92 7.42 35.00 16.34
N SER A 93 8.75 35.15 16.34
CA SER A 93 9.48 36.03 17.26
C SER A 93 9.06 37.51 17.23
N LYS A 94 8.27 37.94 16.23
CA LYS A 94 7.71 39.30 16.15
C LYS A 94 6.29 39.40 16.73
N GLY A 95 5.72 38.29 17.20
CA GLY A 95 4.36 38.21 17.70
C GLY A 95 3.29 38.07 16.61
N ASN A 96 3.66 37.89 15.34
CA ASN A 96 2.69 37.66 14.28
C ASN A 96 2.34 36.18 14.20
N GLY A 97 1.07 35.85 13.93
CA GLY A 97 0.66 34.48 13.65
C GLY A 97 1.32 33.94 12.37
N VAL A 98 1.47 32.62 12.31
CA VAL A 98 2.04 31.92 11.16
C VAL A 98 1.52 30.49 11.08
N THR A 99 1.21 30.07 9.87
CA THR A 99 0.80 28.71 9.49
C THR A 99 2.00 27.90 9.05
N ILE A 100 2.13 26.68 9.58
CA ILE A 100 3.27 25.81 9.33
C ILE A 100 2.74 24.46 8.86
N PRO A 101 3.18 23.98 7.69
CA PRO A 101 2.79 22.69 7.17
C PRO A 101 3.06 21.57 8.18
N LEU A 102 2.07 20.68 8.29
CA LEU A 102 2.12 19.48 9.09
C LEU A 102 1.84 18.28 8.16
N GLU A 103 2.77 17.36 8.10
CA GLU A 103 2.62 16.09 7.38
C GLU A 103 2.65 14.95 8.38
N VAL A 104 1.68 14.04 8.27
CA VAL A 104 1.68 12.79 9.05
C VAL A 104 1.68 11.63 8.08
N ILE A 105 2.59 10.69 8.30
CA ILE A 105 2.70 9.44 7.55
C ILE A 105 2.62 8.30 8.54
N ILE A 106 1.68 7.37 8.31
CA ILE A 106 1.50 6.17 9.11
C ILE A 106 1.72 4.96 8.21
N LYS A 107 2.54 4.01 8.67
CA LYS A 107 2.76 2.72 8.00
C LYS A 107 2.80 1.60 9.02
N ASN A 108 2.66 0.36 8.53
CA ASN A 108 2.91 -0.82 9.36
C ASN A 108 4.37 -0.81 9.87
N GLY A 109 4.55 -1.09 11.15
CA GLY A 109 5.83 -0.92 11.85
C GLY A 109 5.85 -1.53 13.25
N ASN A 110 6.74 -1.02 14.11
CA ASN A 110 6.96 -1.55 15.46
C ASN A 110 6.68 -0.49 16.54
N GLY A 111 5.72 0.41 16.30
CA GLY A 111 5.35 1.45 17.25
C GLY A 111 6.34 2.61 17.34
N ASN A 112 7.18 2.83 16.31
CA ASN A 112 8.17 3.89 16.36
C ASN A 112 7.55 5.25 16.03
N LEU A 113 7.90 6.27 16.82
CA LEU A 113 7.59 7.67 16.53
C LEU A 113 8.83 8.37 15.98
N PHE A 114 8.72 8.86 14.75
CA PHE A 114 9.71 9.72 14.11
C PHE A 114 9.17 11.14 14.06
N LEU A 115 9.89 12.08 14.66
CA LEU A 115 9.53 13.48 14.67
C LEU A 115 10.58 14.26 13.89
N ASP A 116 10.21 14.73 12.70
CA ASP A 116 11.03 15.60 11.85
C ASP A 116 10.58 17.04 12.00
N VAL A 117 11.50 17.88 12.43
CA VAL A 117 11.19 19.20 12.93
C VAL A 117 12.26 20.17 12.45
N THR A 118 11.88 21.02 11.49
CA THR A 118 12.84 21.82 10.73
C THR A 118 12.44 23.30 10.72
N ASN A 119 13.44 24.18 10.90
CA ASN A 119 13.32 25.65 10.85
C ASN A 119 12.35 26.29 11.87
N VAL A 120 12.00 25.58 12.93
CA VAL A 120 11.11 26.08 13.99
C VAL A 120 11.78 25.88 15.37
N ARG A 121 11.51 26.80 16.29
CA ARG A 121 11.95 26.69 17.69
C ARG A 121 10.87 26.02 18.52
N PHE A 122 11.24 24.95 19.21
CA PHE A 122 10.35 24.24 20.15
C PHE A 122 11.03 24.10 21.50
N ASP A 123 10.19 23.86 22.51
CA ASP A 123 10.62 23.51 23.85
C ASP A 123 10.63 21.99 24.04
N GLU A 124 11.11 21.55 25.21
CA GLU A 124 11.15 20.15 25.62
C GLU A 124 9.77 19.47 25.66
N ARG A 125 8.66 20.21 25.53
CA ARG A 125 7.29 19.70 25.69
C ARG A 125 6.63 19.28 24.38
N LEU A 126 7.24 19.58 23.22
CA LEU A 126 6.71 19.17 21.91
C LEU A 126 6.56 17.65 21.84
N GLN A 127 7.58 16.90 22.27
CA GLN A 127 7.55 15.43 22.20
C GLN A 127 6.38 14.85 23.01
N SER A 128 6.18 15.34 24.24
CA SER A 128 5.04 14.91 25.07
C SER A 128 3.70 15.33 24.46
N SER A 129 3.61 16.52 23.84
CA SER A 129 2.40 16.97 23.15
C SER A 129 2.07 16.05 21.96
N VAL A 130 3.09 15.66 21.17
CA VAL A 130 2.94 14.75 20.04
C VAL A 130 2.47 13.37 20.51
N GLN A 131 3.11 12.81 21.54
CA GLN A 131 2.71 11.51 22.09
C GLN A 131 1.27 11.52 22.60
N LEU A 132 0.86 12.59 23.30
CA LEU A 132 -0.52 12.75 23.75
C LEU A 132 -1.49 12.91 22.58
N SER A 133 -1.07 13.59 21.50
CA SER A 133 -1.88 13.75 20.29
C SER A 133 -2.13 12.41 19.59
N ILE A 134 -1.09 11.56 19.48
CA ILE A 134 -1.17 10.21 18.92
C ILE A 134 -2.05 9.32 19.80
N LYS A 135 -1.88 9.39 21.12
CA LYS A 135 -2.70 8.65 22.06
C LYS A 135 -4.18 9.01 21.94
N ALA A 136 -4.51 10.31 21.94
CA ALA A 136 -5.89 10.77 21.77
C ALA A 136 -6.46 10.34 20.42
N ALA A 137 -5.67 10.41 19.33
CA ALA A 137 -6.10 9.94 18.02
C ALA A 137 -6.43 8.43 18.05
N SER A 138 -5.52 7.61 18.59
CA SER A 138 -5.71 6.16 18.75
C SER A 138 -6.94 5.80 19.59
N GLU A 139 -7.18 6.52 20.69
CA GLU A 139 -8.37 6.34 21.54
C GLU A 139 -9.67 6.69 20.80
N ILE A 140 -9.66 7.74 19.96
CA ILE A 140 -10.82 8.17 19.16
C ILE A 140 -11.13 7.18 18.03
N THR A 141 -10.10 6.73 17.30
CA THR A 141 -10.26 5.84 16.14
C THR A 141 -10.27 4.36 16.50
N ASN A 142 -9.99 4.03 17.77
CA ASN A 142 -9.79 2.66 18.23
C ASN A 142 -8.74 1.90 17.39
N THR A 143 -7.69 2.61 16.99
CA THR A 143 -6.56 2.07 16.19
C THR A 143 -5.43 1.65 17.12
N ASP A 144 -4.94 0.42 16.95
CA ASP A 144 -3.72 -0.04 17.63
C ASP A 144 -2.48 0.61 17.01
N ILE A 145 -1.71 1.32 17.83
CA ILE A 145 -0.50 2.05 17.42
C ILE A 145 0.79 1.24 17.64
N ASP A 146 0.73 0.12 18.37
CA ASP A 146 1.92 -0.67 18.68
C ASP A 146 2.53 -1.33 17.43
N GLU A 147 1.71 -1.57 16.41
CA GLU A 147 2.11 -2.13 15.10
C GLU A 147 2.24 -1.06 14.01
N LYS A 148 2.31 0.23 14.38
CA LYS A 148 2.38 1.34 13.43
C LYS A 148 3.58 2.23 13.69
N ASP A 149 4.38 2.46 12.65
CA ASP A 149 5.38 3.53 12.67
C ASP A 149 4.72 4.83 12.21
N ILE A 150 4.90 5.90 13.00
CA ILE A 150 4.31 7.21 12.73
C ILE A 150 5.44 8.22 12.52
N LEU A 151 5.46 8.84 11.34
CA LEU A 151 6.31 9.99 11.04
C LEU A 151 5.45 11.25 11.08
N ILE A 152 5.91 12.24 11.85
CA ILE A 152 5.31 13.57 11.90
C ILE A 152 6.37 14.57 11.47
N SER A 153 6.10 15.30 10.39
CA SER A 153 6.96 16.36 9.89
C SER A 153 6.31 17.72 10.08
N ILE A 154 7.04 18.62 10.75
CA ILE A 154 6.67 20.02 10.96
C ILE A 154 7.82 20.88 10.44
N GLU A 155 7.66 21.41 9.24
CA GLU A 155 8.70 22.19 8.56
C GLU A 155 8.20 23.61 8.28
N ALA A 156 8.81 24.61 8.91
CA ALA A 156 8.58 25.99 8.50
C ALA A 156 9.42 26.34 7.27
N PRO A 157 8.90 27.22 6.38
CA PRO A 157 9.66 27.72 5.25
C PRO A 157 11.01 28.31 5.68
N ALA A 158 12.06 28.08 4.89
CA ALA A 158 13.44 28.47 5.21
C ALA A 158 13.64 29.98 5.50
N GLY A 159 12.73 30.85 5.06
CA GLY A 159 12.72 32.29 5.35
C GLY A 159 12.17 32.68 6.74
N SER A 160 11.56 31.73 7.46
CA SER A 160 10.85 31.94 8.74
C SER A 160 11.67 31.52 9.96
N ARG A 161 13.01 31.52 9.85
CA ARG A 161 13.93 31.17 10.95
C ARG A 161 13.58 32.00 12.19
N ASN A 162 13.46 31.35 13.35
CA ASN A 162 12.94 31.92 14.62
C ASN A 162 11.42 32.11 14.69
N THR A 163 10.67 31.23 14.02
CA THR A 163 9.27 31.03 14.37
C THR A 163 9.19 30.22 15.66
N GLU A 164 8.55 30.77 16.69
CA GLU A 164 8.33 30.08 17.96
C GLU A 164 6.95 29.41 17.90
N ILE A 165 6.91 28.19 17.34
CA ILE A 165 5.74 27.37 17.62
C ILE A 165 5.81 27.03 19.10
N ALA A 166 5.01 27.70 19.91
CA ALA A 166 4.77 27.32 21.29
C ALA A 166 4.24 25.87 21.28
N GLY A 167 5.14 24.93 21.58
CA GLY A 167 5.11 23.51 21.21
C GLY A 167 3.96 22.67 21.74
N LYS A 168 3.03 23.26 22.50
CA LYS A 168 1.76 22.62 22.90
C LYS A 168 0.57 23.02 22.04
N SER A 169 0.55 24.26 21.53
CA SER A 169 -0.67 24.86 20.96
C SER A 169 -1.09 24.32 19.59
N GLY A 170 -0.29 23.41 19.03
CA GLY A 170 -0.60 22.62 17.85
C GLY A 170 -1.13 21.22 18.16
N GLY A 171 -1.26 20.83 19.43
CA GLY A 171 -1.69 19.49 19.82
C GLY A 171 -3.00 19.07 19.15
N ALA A 172 -4.02 19.93 19.18
CA ALA A 172 -5.30 19.65 18.52
C ALA A 172 -5.15 19.46 16.99
N ALA A 173 -4.32 20.27 16.33
CA ALA A 173 -4.05 20.14 14.90
C ALA A 173 -3.30 18.85 14.57
N ILE A 174 -2.32 18.47 15.40
CA ILE A 174 -1.59 17.20 15.28
C ILE A 174 -2.54 16.02 15.46
N THR A 175 -3.40 16.05 16.48
CA THR A 175 -4.39 14.99 16.69
C THR A 175 -5.30 14.82 15.48
N ILE A 176 -5.83 15.91 14.92
CA ILE A 176 -6.68 15.85 13.72
C ILE A 176 -5.93 15.26 12.52
N ALA A 177 -4.68 15.66 12.29
CA ALA A 177 -3.87 15.11 11.22
C ALA A 177 -3.59 13.61 11.41
N VAL A 178 -3.27 13.18 12.63
CA VAL A 178 -3.04 11.76 12.95
C VAL A 178 -4.32 10.95 12.75
N ILE A 179 -5.47 11.45 13.22
CA ILE A 179 -6.77 10.81 13.00
C ILE A 179 -7.05 10.64 11.50
N ALA A 180 -6.87 11.70 10.71
CA ALA A 180 -7.11 11.64 9.29
C ALA A 180 -6.17 10.65 8.57
N ALA A 181 -4.93 10.50 9.05
CA ALA A 181 -4.05 9.47 8.55
C ALA A 181 -4.49 8.06 9.01
N MET A 182 -4.92 7.87 10.26
CA MET A 182 -5.36 6.55 10.73
C MET A 182 -6.58 6.04 9.96
N GLU A 183 -7.48 6.93 9.60
CA GLU A 183 -8.77 6.60 9.00
C GLU A 183 -8.85 6.93 7.49
N GLU A 184 -7.74 7.38 6.89
CA GLU A 184 -7.64 7.78 5.49
C GLU A 184 -8.68 8.86 5.07
N TYR A 185 -9.00 9.78 5.99
CA TYR A 185 -9.91 10.88 5.71
C TYR A 185 -9.25 12.04 4.98
N ASN A 186 -10.03 12.69 4.11
CA ASN A 186 -9.65 13.96 3.51
C ASN A 186 -9.93 15.12 4.47
N ILE A 187 -8.88 15.90 4.76
CA ILE A 187 -8.96 17.12 5.55
C ILE A 187 -9.28 18.31 4.63
N THR A 188 -10.27 19.11 5.00
CA THR A 188 -10.48 20.41 4.35
C THR A 188 -9.41 21.41 4.80
N HIS A 189 -8.85 22.16 3.84
CA HIS A 189 -7.83 23.18 4.13
C HIS A 189 -8.46 24.55 4.46
N ASP A 190 -9.79 24.67 4.31
CA ASP A 190 -10.55 25.89 4.61
C ASP A 190 -10.84 26.04 6.12
N VAL A 191 -10.50 25.04 6.93
CA VAL A 191 -10.72 25.03 8.37
C VAL A 191 -9.38 24.80 9.03
N LEU A 192 -8.97 25.68 9.94
CA LEU A 192 -7.76 25.53 10.74
C LEU A 192 -8.10 25.50 12.22
N ILE A 193 -7.21 24.95 13.04
CA ILE A 193 -7.42 24.80 14.49
C ILE A 193 -6.17 25.15 15.28
N THR A 194 -6.37 25.72 16.47
CA THR A 194 -5.34 25.81 17.50
C THR A 194 -5.89 25.30 18.83
N GLY A 195 -5.01 24.76 19.66
CA GLY A 195 -5.38 24.16 20.93
C GLY A 195 -4.30 23.22 21.42
N THR A 196 -4.10 23.16 22.74
CA THR A 196 -3.37 22.04 23.31
C THR A 196 -4.27 20.80 23.33
N ILE A 197 -3.67 19.62 23.42
CA ILE A 197 -4.43 18.40 23.69
C ILE A 197 -4.20 18.00 25.14
N GLU A 198 -5.27 17.62 25.82
CA GLU A 198 -5.27 17.16 27.21
C GLU A 198 -5.87 15.75 27.30
N GLU A 199 -5.97 15.20 28.51
CA GLU A 199 -6.66 13.93 28.73
C GLU A 199 -8.12 14.01 28.28
N ARG A 200 -8.71 12.86 27.93
CA ARG A 200 -10.12 12.75 27.47
C ARG A 200 -10.41 13.63 26.25
N HIS A 201 -9.40 13.84 25.40
CA HIS A 201 -9.50 14.53 24.12
C HIS A 201 -9.90 16.01 24.22
N ILE A 202 -9.70 16.62 25.40
CA ILE A 202 -10.04 18.03 25.66
C ILE A 202 -9.04 18.92 24.93
N ILE A 203 -9.57 19.95 24.27
CA ILE A 203 -8.82 21.00 23.61
C ILE A 203 -8.57 22.11 24.63
N GLY A 204 -7.33 22.22 25.09
CA GLY A 204 -6.92 23.17 26.11
C GLY A 204 -6.52 24.54 25.57
N GLU A 205 -6.50 25.52 26.46
CA GLU A 205 -6.27 26.93 26.16
C GLU A 205 -4.92 27.23 25.50
N VAL A 206 -4.90 28.27 24.67
CA VAL A 206 -3.68 28.77 24.04
C VAL A 206 -3.54 30.28 24.13
N GLY A 207 -2.30 30.77 23.98
CA GLY A 207 -2.01 32.19 23.86
C GLY A 207 -2.17 32.71 22.42
N SER A 208 -2.25 34.04 22.30
CA SER A 208 -2.19 34.79 21.04
C SER A 208 -3.22 34.37 19.99
N VAL A 209 -4.45 34.08 20.44
CA VAL A 209 -5.53 33.53 19.60
C VAL A 209 -5.87 34.49 18.45
N LYS A 210 -5.85 35.80 18.69
CA LYS A 210 -6.13 36.82 17.67
C LYS A 210 -5.11 36.80 16.54
N GLU A 211 -3.82 36.74 16.88
CA GLU A 211 -2.72 36.72 15.92
C GLU A 211 -2.75 35.44 15.09
N LYS A 212 -3.05 34.30 15.74
CA LYS A 212 -3.24 33.01 15.06
C LYS A 212 -4.45 33.01 14.13
N ALA A 213 -5.58 33.54 14.57
CA ALA A 213 -6.78 33.66 13.75
C ALA A 213 -6.53 34.53 12.51
N ILE A 214 -5.79 35.64 12.66
CA ILE A 214 -5.38 36.46 11.51
C ILE A 214 -4.53 35.65 10.53
N ALA A 215 -3.55 34.87 11.01
CA ALA A 215 -2.74 34.02 10.15
C ALA A 215 -3.55 32.94 9.44
N ALA A 216 -4.49 32.29 10.14
CA ALA A 216 -5.38 31.32 9.54
C ALA A 216 -6.20 31.92 8.39
N ARG A 217 -6.78 33.10 8.59
CA ARG A 217 -7.48 33.83 7.53
C ARG A 217 -6.56 34.18 6.36
N ASP A 218 -5.34 34.65 6.65
CA ASP A 218 -4.39 35.07 5.62
C ASP A 218 -3.88 33.88 4.80
N GLU A 219 -3.93 32.65 5.35
CA GLU A 219 -3.71 31.38 4.65
C GLU A 219 -4.95 30.90 3.85
N GLY A 220 -6.09 31.61 3.95
CA GLY A 220 -7.31 31.30 3.23
C GLY A 220 -8.35 30.49 4.02
N ALA A 221 -8.15 30.25 5.32
CA ALA A 221 -9.15 29.59 6.14
C ALA A 221 -10.43 30.44 6.23
N ILE A 222 -11.58 29.77 6.12
CA ILE A 222 -12.91 30.33 6.29
C ILE A 222 -13.36 30.17 7.74
N VAL A 223 -12.97 29.06 8.38
CA VAL A 223 -13.26 28.75 9.79
C VAL A 223 -11.95 28.56 10.56
N PHE A 224 -11.88 29.15 11.74
CA PHE A 224 -10.81 28.91 12.70
C PHE A 224 -11.36 28.41 14.03
N ILE A 225 -10.94 27.21 14.40
CA ILE A 225 -11.39 26.52 15.60
C ILE A 225 -10.44 26.86 16.75
N VAL A 226 -11.03 27.24 17.88
CA VAL A 226 -10.31 27.64 19.09
C VAL A 226 -10.88 26.93 20.33
N PRO A 227 -10.13 26.87 21.44
CA PRO A 227 -10.65 26.35 22.71
C PRO A 227 -11.86 27.15 23.21
N VAL A 228 -12.64 26.54 24.10
CA VAL A 228 -13.78 27.19 24.77
C VAL A 228 -13.35 28.49 25.45
N ASP A 229 -14.22 29.50 25.41
CA ASP A 229 -14.01 30.85 25.98
C ASP A 229 -12.84 31.64 25.36
N GLN A 230 -12.30 31.20 24.21
CA GLN A 230 -11.20 31.88 23.52
C GLN A 230 -11.61 32.49 22.16
N LYS A 231 -12.91 32.60 21.86
CA LYS A 231 -13.38 33.22 20.61
C LYS A 231 -12.94 34.67 20.47
N VAL A 232 -12.41 34.97 19.30
CA VAL A 232 -12.00 36.32 18.89
C VAL A 232 -12.76 36.74 17.64
N ARG A 233 -12.90 38.06 17.45
CA ARG A 233 -13.50 38.62 16.23
C ARG A 233 -12.39 39.00 15.25
N VAL A 234 -12.36 38.34 14.09
CA VAL A 234 -11.50 38.67 12.95
C VAL A 234 -12.37 38.86 11.71
N PRO A 235 -12.37 40.04 11.06
CA PRO A 235 -13.14 40.24 9.84
C PRO A 235 -12.71 39.27 8.73
N GLY A 236 -13.68 38.64 8.08
CA GLY A 236 -13.46 37.69 6.99
C GLY A 236 -13.15 36.26 7.44
N LEU A 237 -13.29 35.95 8.74
CA LEU A 237 -13.04 34.63 9.31
C LEU A 237 -14.12 34.30 10.33
N GLU A 238 -14.70 33.11 10.22
CA GLU A 238 -15.55 32.56 11.28
C GLU A 238 -14.69 31.91 12.36
N VAL A 239 -14.91 32.27 13.62
CA VAL A 239 -14.21 31.64 14.75
C VAL A 239 -15.19 30.82 15.56
N VAL A 240 -14.90 29.54 15.73
CA VAL A 240 -15.77 28.55 16.39
C VAL A 240 -15.06 28.00 17.61
N GLU A 241 -15.79 27.88 18.72
CA GLU A 241 -15.29 27.30 19.96
C GLU A 241 -15.69 25.83 20.04
N VAL A 242 -14.76 25.01 20.50
CA VAL A 242 -14.96 23.57 20.70
C VAL A 242 -14.30 23.14 22.01
N LEU A 243 -14.87 22.11 22.65
CA LEU A 243 -14.32 21.54 23.87
C LEU A 243 -13.42 20.34 23.59
N THR A 244 -13.80 19.48 22.64
CA THR A 244 -13.06 18.24 22.36
C THR A 244 -12.68 18.09 20.89
N VAL A 245 -11.76 17.17 20.61
CA VAL A 245 -11.33 16.82 19.26
C VAL A 245 -12.50 16.33 18.41
N GLU A 246 -13.44 15.57 18.98
CA GLU A 246 -14.64 15.09 18.28
C GLU A 246 -15.60 16.22 17.90
N ASP A 247 -15.63 17.31 18.66
CA ASP A 247 -16.38 18.52 18.29
C ASP A 247 -15.70 19.28 17.14
N ALA A 248 -14.36 19.37 17.17
CA ALA A 248 -13.57 19.99 16.11
C ALA A 248 -13.66 19.22 14.78
N TRP A 249 -13.57 17.89 14.86
CA TRP A 249 -13.60 16.97 13.72
C TRP A 249 -14.77 17.27 12.78
N LYS A 250 -15.95 17.59 13.33
CA LYS A 250 -17.21 17.77 12.58
C LYS A 250 -17.12 18.86 11.52
N TYR A 251 -16.18 19.79 11.69
CA TYR A 251 -15.92 20.89 10.76
C TYR A 251 -14.80 20.56 9.77
N ILE A 252 -13.84 19.71 10.16
CA ILE A 252 -12.57 19.52 9.44
C ILE A 252 -12.62 18.32 8.48
N ILE A 253 -13.28 17.24 8.87
CA ILE A 253 -13.30 15.99 8.10
C ILE A 253 -14.52 15.95 7.19
N GLN A 254 -14.27 15.84 5.89
CA GLN A 254 -15.32 15.53 4.92
C GLN A 254 -15.58 14.02 4.98
N THR A 255 -16.65 13.62 5.67
CA THR A 255 -17.08 12.22 5.63
C THR A 255 -17.62 11.95 4.23
N SER A 256 -16.98 11.04 3.51
CA SER A 256 -17.54 10.46 2.28
C SER A 256 -18.92 9.88 2.64
N SER A 257 -19.99 10.53 2.19
CA SER A 257 -21.34 10.01 2.35
C SER A 257 -21.38 8.64 1.69
N SER A 258 -21.55 7.60 2.51
CA SER A 258 -21.73 6.21 2.05
C SER A 258 -23.10 6.03 1.41
#